data_AF-A0A452YL56-F1
#
_entry.id   AF-A0A452YL56-F1
#
_cell.length_a   1.000
_cell.length_b   1.000
_cell.length_c   1.000
_cell.angle_alpha   90.00
_cell.angle_beta   90.00
_cell.angle_gamma   90.00
#
_symmetry.space_group_name_H-M   'P 1'
#
loop_
_entity.id
_entity.type
_entity.pdbx_description
1 polymer ?
#
loop_
_entity_poly.entity_id
_entity_poly.type
_entity_poly.pdbx_seq_one_letter_code
_entity_poly.pdbx_strand_id
1 'polypeptide(L)'
;ERYKLGDASLFHYLNQSNCIKLDGMDDSSEYIATRRAMDIVGISSDEQDAIFRVVAAILHLGNVEFSEGSEADSSVPKDDKSQFHLRTAAELFMCDEKSLEESLCKRVMVTRGESIVRNLDSRAAALSRDALARIVYSRLFDWLVNKINTTIGQDPTSKLLIGVLDIYGFESFKTNSFEQFCINLTNEKLQQHFNQHVFKMEQEEYTKEEIDWSYIQFVDNQDILDLIEKKPGGIIALLDETWYVQVMV
;
A
#
# COMPACT_ATOMS: atom_id res chain seq x y z
N GLU A 1 -2.72 22.31 -15.95
CA GLU A 1 -1.71 23.39 -15.80
C GLU A 1 -1.16 23.50 -14.38
N ARG A 2 -1.97 23.76 -13.33
CA ARG A 2 -1.49 23.94 -11.94
C ARG A 2 -0.51 22.87 -11.45
N TYR A 3 -0.82 21.59 -11.66
CA TYR A 3 0.01 20.48 -11.23
C TYR A 3 0.96 19.95 -12.31
N LYS A 4 1.05 20.63 -13.46
CA LYS A 4 1.87 20.22 -14.63
C LYS A 4 1.59 18.78 -15.13
N LEU A 5 0.39 18.25 -14.87
CA LEU A 5 -0.05 16.95 -15.36
C LEU A 5 -0.34 16.96 -16.87
N GLY A 6 0.00 15.85 -17.52
CA GLY A 6 -0.35 15.54 -18.91
C GLY A 6 -1.27 14.32 -19.02
N ASP A 7 -1.30 13.69 -20.19
CA ASP A 7 -2.06 12.45 -20.41
C ASP A 7 -1.54 11.30 -19.53
N ALA A 8 -2.41 10.41 -19.07
CA ALA A 8 -2.06 9.28 -18.20
C ALA A 8 -0.99 8.36 -18.81
N SER A 9 -0.96 8.22 -20.14
CA SER A 9 0.07 7.44 -20.85
C SER A 9 1.49 7.97 -20.68
N LEU A 10 1.64 9.25 -20.31
CA LEU A 10 2.94 9.88 -20.09
C LEU A 10 3.55 9.55 -18.73
N PHE A 11 2.79 8.95 -17.82
CA PHE A 11 3.24 8.64 -16.47
C PHE A 11 3.56 7.16 -16.31
N HIS A 12 4.80 6.87 -15.91
CA HIS A 12 5.32 5.52 -15.76
C HIS A 12 4.45 4.66 -14.84
N TYR A 13 4.02 5.20 -13.70
CA TYR A 13 3.17 4.46 -12.76
C TYR A 13 1.76 4.13 -13.28
N LEU A 14 1.30 4.76 -14.36
CA LEU A 14 -0.04 4.54 -14.93
C LEU A 14 -0.03 3.74 -16.23
N ASN A 15 1.13 3.55 -16.87
CA ASN A 15 1.22 2.97 -18.22
C ASN A 15 1.80 1.54 -18.28
N GLN A 16 1.87 0.82 -17.15
CA GLN A 16 2.52 -0.49 -17.08
C GLN A 16 1.68 -1.66 -17.64
N SER A 17 0.37 -1.55 -17.68
CA SER A 17 -0.55 -2.65 -18.07
C SER A 17 -1.11 -2.53 -19.50
N ASN A 18 -0.70 -1.51 -20.26
CA ASN A 18 -1.33 -1.08 -21.52
C ASN A 18 -2.84 -0.78 -21.44
N CYS A 19 -3.43 -0.79 -20.25
CA CYS A 19 -4.83 -0.47 -20.01
C CYS A 19 -4.91 0.84 -19.22
N ILE A 20 -5.33 1.91 -19.90
CA ILE A 20 -5.44 3.27 -19.33
C ILE A 20 -6.90 3.72 -19.27
N LYS A 21 -7.79 3.05 -20.01
CA LYS A 21 -9.22 3.34 -20.05
C LYS A 21 -10.00 2.06 -19.78
N LEU A 22 -11.04 2.18 -18.96
CA LEU A 22 -11.96 1.11 -18.69
C LEU A 22 -13.26 1.35 -19.47
N ASP A 23 -13.74 0.32 -20.16
CA ASP A 23 -14.99 0.40 -20.90
C ASP A 23 -16.16 0.67 -19.93
N GLY A 24 -16.94 1.70 -20.22
CA GLY A 24 -18.09 2.10 -19.40
C GLY A 24 -17.76 3.01 -18.22
N MET A 25 -16.50 3.41 -18.03
CA MET A 25 -16.09 4.37 -17.00
C MET A 25 -15.63 5.69 -17.63
N ASP A 26 -16.14 6.80 -17.09
CA ASP A 26 -15.67 8.14 -17.42
C ASP A 26 -14.96 8.76 -16.22
N ASP A 27 -13.62 8.76 -16.25
CA ASP A 27 -12.77 9.28 -15.18
C ASP A 27 -13.07 10.74 -14.85
N SER A 28 -13.53 11.54 -15.83
CA SER A 28 -13.92 12.92 -15.58
C SER A 28 -15.17 13.01 -14.71
N SER A 29 -16.15 12.14 -14.96
CA SER A 29 -17.38 12.07 -14.15
C SER A 29 -17.08 11.51 -12.76
N GLU A 30 -16.26 10.47 -12.66
CA GLU A 30 -15.81 9.89 -11.38
C GLU A 30 -15.02 10.89 -10.53
N TYR A 31 -14.17 11.71 -11.15
CA TYR A 31 -13.47 12.79 -10.46
C TYR A 31 -14.43 13.80 -9.82
N ILE A 32 -15.47 14.21 -10.56
CA ILE A 32 -16.49 15.14 -10.04
C ILE A 32 -17.27 14.49 -8.89
N ALA A 33 -17.66 13.22 -9.04
CA ALA A 33 -18.35 12.46 -8.00
C ALA A 33 -17.49 12.34 -6.74
N THR A 34 -16.19 12.02 -6.90
CA THR A 34 -15.22 11.90 -5.80
C THR A 34 -15.07 13.22 -5.04
N ARG A 35 -14.96 14.35 -5.75
CA ARG A 35 -14.88 15.67 -5.09
C ARG A 35 -16.13 16.02 -4.29
N ARG A 36 -17.32 15.73 -4.85
CA ARG A 36 -18.58 15.91 -4.13
C ARG A 36 -18.64 15.02 -2.88
N ALA A 37 -18.17 13.77 -2.97
CA ALA A 37 -18.09 12.89 -1.82
C ALA A 37 -17.14 13.44 -0.75
N MET A 38 -15.97 13.96 -1.15
CA MET A 38 -15.02 14.63 -0.26
C MET A 38 -15.66 15.83 0.46
N ASP A 39 -16.43 16.66 -0.25
CA ASP A 39 -17.18 17.77 0.36
C ASP A 39 -18.17 17.27 1.43
N ILE A 40 -18.91 16.19 1.13
CA ILE A 40 -19.90 15.60 2.05
C ILE A 40 -19.24 15.07 3.33
N VAL A 41 -18.06 14.44 3.23
CA VAL A 41 -17.30 13.94 4.40
C VAL A 41 -16.47 15.02 5.09
N GLY A 42 -16.67 16.31 4.75
CA GLY A 42 -16.04 17.44 5.44
C GLY A 42 -14.57 17.66 5.09
N ILE A 43 -14.12 17.20 3.91
CA ILE A 43 -12.81 17.55 3.35
C ILE A 43 -12.95 18.86 2.59
N SER A 44 -12.35 19.92 3.12
CA SER A 44 -12.39 21.27 2.55
C SER A 44 -11.75 21.35 1.16
N SER A 45 -12.05 22.41 0.41
CA SER A 45 -11.43 22.63 -0.91
C SER A 45 -9.89 22.73 -0.84
N ASP A 46 -9.34 23.27 0.24
CA ASP A 46 -7.89 23.37 0.43
C ASP A 46 -7.26 21.99 0.72
N GLU A 47 -7.94 21.15 1.50
CA GLU A 47 -7.54 19.77 1.73
C GLU A 47 -7.66 18.93 0.44
N GLN A 48 -8.72 19.11 -0.36
CA GLN A 48 -8.84 18.48 -1.69
C GLN A 48 -7.69 18.86 -2.60
N ASP A 49 -7.35 20.16 -2.67
CA ASP A 49 -6.19 20.61 -3.43
C ASP A 49 -4.89 19.98 -2.93
N ALA A 50 -4.72 19.83 -1.62
CA ALA A 50 -3.57 19.16 -1.04
C ALA A 50 -3.50 17.67 -1.42
N ILE A 51 -4.63 16.95 -1.38
CA ILE A 51 -4.72 15.55 -1.81
C ILE A 51 -4.27 15.42 -3.27
N PHE A 52 -4.88 16.21 -4.17
CA PHE A 52 -4.55 16.14 -5.61
C PHE A 52 -3.12 16.56 -5.90
N ARG A 53 -2.58 17.53 -5.16
CA ARG A 53 -1.18 17.94 -5.25
C ARG A 53 -0.24 16.80 -4.86
N VAL A 54 -0.52 16.06 -3.78
CA VAL A 54 0.29 14.91 -3.35
C VAL A 54 0.24 13.79 -4.38
N VAL A 55 -0.95 13.46 -4.91
CA VAL A 55 -1.09 12.45 -5.97
C VAL A 55 -0.31 12.86 -7.23
N ALA A 56 -0.42 14.12 -7.65
CA ALA A 56 0.34 14.63 -8.78
C ALA A 56 1.86 14.56 -8.56
N ALA A 57 2.33 14.89 -7.34
CA ALA A 57 3.73 14.79 -6.97
C ALA A 57 4.26 13.36 -7.09
N ILE A 58 3.47 12.36 -6.66
CA ILE A 58 3.80 10.93 -6.81
C ILE A 58 3.93 10.55 -8.30
N LEU A 59 3.01 11.03 -9.14
CA LEU A 59 3.07 10.76 -10.59
C LEU A 59 4.31 11.37 -11.23
N HIS A 60 4.66 12.62 -10.90
CA HIS A 60 5.90 13.23 -11.36
C HIS A 60 7.13 12.47 -10.84
N LEU A 61 7.14 12.09 -9.56
CA LEU A 61 8.23 11.34 -8.97
C LEU A 61 8.47 10.02 -9.72
N GLY A 62 7.42 9.29 -10.09
CA GLY A 62 7.54 8.03 -10.84
C GLY A 62 8.18 8.14 -12.23
N ASN A 63 8.23 9.34 -12.80
CA ASN A 63 8.88 9.62 -14.08
C ASN A 63 10.35 10.05 -13.95
N VAL A 64 10.90 10.16 -12.74
CA VAL A 64 12.32 10.45 -12.54
C VAL A 64 13.12 9.19 -12.85
N GLU A 65 13.87 9.19 -13.95
CA GLU A 65 14.82 8.13 -14.30
C GLU A 65 16.23 8.51 -13.82
N PHE A 66 17.06 7.50 -13.53
CA PHE A 66 18.41 7.69 -13.03
C PHE A 66 19.45 7.08 -13.98
N SER A 67 20.61 7.73 -14.11
CA SER A 67 21.80 7.21 -14.77
C SER A 67 22.98 7.15 -13.81
N GLU A 68 24.07 6.50 -14.22
CA GLU A 68 25.32 6.52 -13.47
C GLU A 68 25.85 7.96 -13.34
N GLY A 69 26.30 8.32 -12.13
CA GLY A 69 26.93 9.60 -11.85
C GLY A 69 28.44 9.57 -12.10
N SER A 70 29.11 10.69 -11.78
CA SER A 70 30.56 10.83 -11.97
C SER A 70 31.41 10.10 -10.92
N GLU A 71 30.84 9.81 -9.75
CA GLU A 71 31.50 9.08 -8.67
C GLU A 71 31.14 7.60 -8.70
N ALA A 72 31.99 6.75 -8.09
CA ALA A 72 31.71 5.32 -7.96
C ALA A 72 30.39 5.07 -7.22
N ASP A 73 29.59 4.14 -7.74
CA ASP A 73 28.27 3.76 -7.22
C ASP A 73 27.29 4.94 -7.04
N SER A 74 27.51 6.06 -7.75
CA SER A 74 26.63 7.22 -7.70
C SER A 74 25.61 7.23 -8.81
N SER A 75 24.51 7.92 -8.58
CA SER A 75 23.45 8.13 -9.55
C SER A 75 23.01 9.59 -9.58
N VAL A 76 22.52 9.99 -10.75
CA VAL A 76 21.97 11.32 -11.02
C VAL A 76 20.71 11.18 -11.86
N PRO A 77 19.81 12.17 -11.87
CA PRO A 77 18.72 12.23 -12.84
C PRO A 77 19.25 12.08 -14.28
N LYS A 78 18.64 11.19 -15.05
CA LYS A 78 19.16 10.71 -16.34
C LYS A 78 19.26 11.78 -17.41
N ASP A 79 18.30 12.70 -17.44
CA ASP A 79 18.16 13.72 -18.48
C ASP A 79 17.33 14.92 -17.98
N ASP A 80 17.23 15.96 -18.82
CA ASP A 80 16.45 17.18 -18.52
C ASP A 80 14.97 16.87 -18.23
N LYS A 81 14.43 15.79 -18.81
CA LYS A 81 13.05 15.35 -18.55
C LYS A 81 12.92 14.82 -17.12
N SER A 82 13.86 14.00 -16.67
CA SER A 82 13.93 13.48 -15.30
C SER A 82 14.14 14.62 -14.31
N GLN A 83 14.99 15.60 -14.64
CA GLN A 83 15.18 16.80 -13.81
C GLN A 83 13.90 17.64 -13.71
N PHE A 84 13.17 17.81 -14.83
CA PHE A 84 11.88 18.51 -14.83
C PHE A 84 10.86 17.83 -13.91
N HIS A 85 10.76 16.50 -13.97
CA HIS A 85 9.87 15.72 -13.11
C HIS A 85 10.28 15.80 -11.64
N LEU A 86 11.57 15.71 -11.34
CA LEU A 86 12.12 15.85 -9.98
C LEU A 86 11.81 17.22 -9.38
N ARG A 87 12.11 18.29 -10.12
CA ARG A 87 11.79 19.67 -9.71
C ARG A 87 10.30 19.85 -9.46
N THR A 88 9.47 19.34 -10.37
CA THR A 88 8.02 19.43 -10.23
C THR A 88 7.52 18.65 -9.01
N ALA A 89 8.05 17.47 -8.75
CA ALA A 89 7.72 16.70 -7.55
C ALA A 89 8.13 17.47 -6.27
N ALA A 90 9.33 18.08 -6.24
CA ALA A 90 9.79 18.88 -5.13
C ALA A 90 8.90 20.12 -4.88
N GLU A 91 8.52 20.84 -5.95
CA GLU A 91 7.58 21.97 -5.87
C GLU A 91 6.22 21.55 -5.29
N LEU A 92 5.67 20.41 -5.73
CA LEU A 92 4.36 19.92 -5.28
C LEU A 92 4.41 19.35 -3.86
N PHE A 93 5.51 18.70 -3.47
CA PHE A 93 5.78 18.30 -2.08
C PHE A 93 6.15 19.47 -1.19
N MET A 94 6.41 20.65 -1.76
CA MET A 94 6.83 21.86 -1.06
C MET A 94 8.15 21.64 -0.29
N CYS A 95 9.09 20.92 -0.90
CA CYS A 95 10.42 20.67 -0.36
C CYS A 95 11.51 21.18 -1.32
N ASP A 96 12.75 21.20 -0.83
CA ASP A 96 13.91 21.61 -1.62
C ASP A 96 14.28 20.52 -2.65
N GLU A 97 14.50 20.93 -3.91
CA GLU A 97 14.81 20.04 -5.03
C GLU A 97 16.07 19.20 -4.77
N LYS A 98 17.13 19.83 -4.24
CA LYS A 98 18.40 19.14 -3.96
C LYS A 98 18.24 18.16 -2.82
N SER A 99 17.54 18.54 -1.77
CA SER A 99 17.27 17.67 -0.62
C SER A 99 16.47 16.43 -1.03
N LEU A 100 15.49 16.59 -1.92
CA LEU A 100 14.76 15.46 -2.49
C LEU A 100 15.69 14.57 -3.34
N GLU A 101 16.49 15.16 -4.23
CA GLU A 101 17.47 14.42 -5.04
C GLU A 101 18.43 13.60 -4.17
N GLU A 102 19.02 14.23 -3.15
CA GLU A 102 19.95 13.58 -2.23
C GLU A 102 19.29 12.45 -1.45
N SER A 103 18.02 12.61 -1.05
CA SER A 103 17.28 11.53 -0.37
C SER A 103 17.02 10.31 -1.26
N LEU A 104 16.98 10.51 -2.58
CA LEU A 104 16.79 9.44 -3.56
C LEU A 104 18.12 8.77 -3.94
N CYS A 105 19.19 9.56 -4.08
CA CYS A 105 20.50 9.10 -4.58
C CYS A 105 21.50 8.74 -3.47
N LYS A 106 21.22 9.05 -2.20
CA LYS A 106 22.14 8.79 -1.08
C LYS A 106 21.42 8.10 0.07
N ARG A 107 22.15 7.25 0.78
CA ARG A 107 21.71 6.61 2.02
C ARG A 107 22.55 7.09 3.19
N VAL A 108 21.89 7.63 4.21
CA VAL A 108 22.53 8.02 5.47
C VAL A 108 22.44 6.86 6.46
N MET A 109 23.58 6.40 6.96
CA MET A 109 23.68 5.35 7.96
C MET A 109 24.30 5.91 9.23
N VAL A 110 23.61 5.76 10.36
CA VAL A 110 24.11 6.22 11.67
C VAL A 110 24.68 5.01 12.42
N THR A 111 25.99 5.02 12.66
CA THR A 111 26.68 3.96 13.41
C THR A 111 27.49 4.58 14.54
N ARG A 112 27.25 4.14 15.78
CA ARG A 112 27.99 4.59 16.98
C ARG A 112 28.11 6.11 17.13
N GLY A 113 27.11 6.87 16.67
CA GLY A 113 27.08 8.33 16.75
C GLY A 113 27.69 9.07 15.55
N GLU A 114 28.30 8.36 14.60
CA GLU A 114 28.78 8.93 13.33
C GLU A 114 27.77 8.68 12.20
N SER A 115 27.56 9.69 11.35
CA SER A 115 26.73 9.58 10.14
C SER A 115 27.60 9.35 8.92
N ILE A 116 27.45 8.19 8.29
CA ILE A 116 28.12 7.84 7.04
C ILE A 116 27.12 8.00 5.91
N VAL A 117 27.48 8.80 4.90
CA VAL A 117 26.67 8.97 3.68
C VAL A 117 27.24 8.09 2.59
N ARG A 118 26.42 7.22 2.01
CA ARG A 118 26.80 6.35 0.90
C ARG A 118 25.98 6.70 -0.34
N ASN A 119 26.63 6.80 -1.49
CA ASN A 119 25.96 6.95 -2.78
C ASN A 119 25.19 5.67 -3.15
N LEU A 120 24.08 5.84 -3.85
CA LEU A 120 23.27 4.76 -4.39
C LEU A 120 23.44 4.70 -5.90
N ASP A 121 23.58 3.48 -6.43
CA ASP A 121 23.57 3.25 -7.87
C ASP A 121 22.18 3.57 -8.46
N SER A 122 22.10 3.64 -9.79
CA SER A 122 20.86 4.02 -10.50
C SER A 122 19.67 3.12 -10.18
N ARG A 123 19.91 1.83 -9.93
CA ARG A 123 18.88 0.85 -9.58
C ARG A 123 18.40 1.07 -8.14
N ALA A 124 19.31 1.26 -7.19
CA ALA A 124 18.99 1.51 -5.80
C ALA A 124 18.27 2.87 -5.63
N ALA A 125 18.64 3.90 -6.41
CA ALA A 125 17.93 5.17 -6.44
C ALA A 125 16.49 5.02 -6.98
N ALA A 126 16.29 4.23 -8.04
CA ALA A 126 14.94 3.92 -8.54
C ALA A 126 14.08 3.18 -7.50
N LEU A 127 14.67 2.22 -6.77
CA LEU A 127 13.98 1.54 -5.66
C LEU A 127 13.66 2.51 -4.51
N SER A 128 14.56 3.43 -4.19
CA SER A 128 14.34 4.48 -3.17
C SER A 128 13.18 5.39 -3.57
N ARG A 129 13.13 5.82 -4.84
CA ARG A 129 12.01 6.59 -5.43
C ARG A 129 10.68 5.86 -5.30
N ASP A 130 10.64 4.58 -5.67
CA ASP A 130 9.42 3.78 -5.60
C ASP A 130 8.97 3.53 -4.16
N ALA A 131 9.92 3.34 -3.24
CA ALA A 131 9.64 3.23 -1.82
C ALA A 131 9.04 4.53 -1.28
N LEU A 132 9.62 5.69 -1.61
CA LEU A 132 9.08 6.99 -1.21
C LEU A 132 7.67 7.20 -1.74
N ALA A 133 7.43 6.91 -3.03
CA ALA A 133 6.10 7.02 -3.65
C ALA A 133 5.05 6.18 -2.91
N ARG A 134 5.38 4.90 -2.59
CA ARG A 134 4.49 4.00 -1.84
C ARG A 134 4.21 4.52 -0.42
N ILE A 135 5.24 5.00 0.28
CA ILE A 135 5.10 5.54 1.64
C ILE A 135 4.19 6.77 1.63
N VAL A 136 4.41 7.71 0.71
CA VAL A 136 3.59 8.93 0.62
C VAL A 136 2.14 8.59 0.30
N TYR A 137 1.90 7.69 -0.66
CA TYR A 137 0.54 7.25 -1.00
C TYR A 137 -0.16 6.56 0.18
N SER A 138 0.55 5.68 0.89
CA SER A 138 0.04 5.02 2.10
C SER A 138 -0.32 6.01 3.20
N ARG A 139 0.54 7.01 3.45
CA ARG A 139 0.26 8.07 4.45
C ARG A 139 -0.93 8.94 4.07
N LEU A 140 -1.10 9.23 2.77
CA LEU A 140 -2.27 9.95 2.27
C LEU A 140 -3.55 9.13 2.51
N PHE A 141 -3.52 7.83 2.24
CA PHE A 141 -4.65 6.93 2.49
C PHE A 141 -4.99 6.84 3.98
N ASP A 142 -4.00 6.64 4.86
CA ASP A 142 -4.20 6.65 6.32
C ASP A 142 -4.84 7.96 6.80
N TRP A 143 -4.39 9.09 6.25
CA TRP A 143 -4.95 10.40 6.57
C TRP A 143 -6.42 10.50 6.13
N LEU A 144 -6.77 10.02 4.93
CA LEU A 144 -8.15 9.99 4.44
C LEU A 144 -9.06 9.15 5.35
N VAL A 145 -8.62 7.94 5.72
CA VAL A 145 -9.36 7.07 6.64
C VAL A 145 -9.58 7.75 7.99
N ASN A 146 -8.54 8.37 8.56
CA ASN A 146 -8.65 9.10 9.82
C ASN A 146 -9.62 10.29 9.73
N LYS A 147 -9.60 11.03 8.61
CA LYS A 147 -10.52 12.14 8.37
C LYS A 147 -11.97 11.65 8.29
N ILE A 148 -12.23 10.59 7.54
CA ILE A 148 -13.56 9.98 7.43
C ILE A 148 -14.06 9.49 8.80
N ASN A 149 -13.21 8.77 9.55
CA ASN A 149 -13.56 8.28 10.89
C ASN A 149 -13.86 9.44 11.86
N THR A 150 -13.12 10.54 11.77
CA THR A 150 -13.36 11.74 12.58
C THR A 150 -14.69 12.40 12.22
N THR A 151 -15.04 12.46 10.93
CA THR A 151 -16.31 13.05 10.48
C THR A 151 -17.52 12.20 10.84
N ILE A 152 -17.44 10.87 10.68
CA ILE A 152 -18.53 9.96 11.07
C ILE A 152 -18.76 10.04 12.58
N GLY A 153 -17.67 10.11 13.36
CA GLY A 153 -17.70 10.12 14.81
C GLY A 153 -18.11 8.76 15.39
N GLN A 154 -17.70 8.49 16.62
CA GLN A 154 -18.14 7.32 17.36
C GLN A 154 -18.64 7.75 18.73
N ASP A 155 -19.72 7.13 19.20
CA ASP A 155 -20.17 7.29 20.59
C ASP A 155 -19.20 6.51 21.50
N PRO A 156 -18.37 7.19 22.31
CA PRO A 156 -17.39 6.53 23.17
C PRO A 156 -18.05 5.72 24.30
N THR A 157 -19.34 5.90 24.53
CA THR A 157 -20.11 5.18 25.56
C THR A 157 -20.89 3.98 25.01
N SER A 158 -20.92 3.81 23.69
CA SER A 158 -21.63 2.69 23.08
C SER A 158 -20.99 1.36 23.48
N LYS A 159 -21.82 0.43 23.94
CA LYS A 159 -21.44 -0.95 24.26
C LYS A 159 -21.80 -1.95 23.16
N LEU A 160 -22.54 -1.51 22.15
CA LEU A 160 -23.08 -2.36 21.09
C LEU A 160 -22.62 -1.80 19.74
N LEU A 161 -22.07 -2.67 18.89
CA LEU A 161 -21.59 -2.34 17.56
C LEU A 161 -22.00 -3.46 16.61
N ILE A 162 -22.44 -3.08 15.41
CA ILE A 162 -22.62 -4.01 14.28
C ILE A 162 -21.48 -3.73 13.30
N GLY A 163 -20.60 -4.71 13.13
CA GLY A 163 -19.51 -4.64 12.16
C GLY A 163 -19.97 -5.17 10.80
N VAL A 164 -19.65 -4.45 9.74
CA VAL A 164 -19.77 -4.94 8.35
C VAL A 164 -18.36 -5.15 7.84
N LEU A 165 -18.08 -6.36 7.35
CA LEU A 165 -16.80 -6.73 6.78
C LEU A 165 -16.96 -6.93 5.27
N ASP A 166 -16.27 -6.10 4.48
CA ASP A 166 -16.16 -6.24 3.04
C ASP A 166 -14.67 -6.30 2.70
N ILE A 167 -14.24 -7.43 2.15
CA ILE A 167 -12.85 -7.71 1.83
C ILE A 167 -12.75 -8.45 0.50
N TYR A 168 -11.57 -8.44 -0.11
CA TYR A 168 -11.31 -9.20 -1.33
C TYR A 168 -11.57 -10.69 -1.14
N GLY A 169 -12.30 -11.30 -2.07
CA GLY A 169 -12.46 -12.74 -2.13
C GLY A 169 -11.19 -13.47 -2.57
N PHE A 170 -11.24 -14.79 -2.59
CA PHE A 170 -10.12 -15.61 -3.07
C PHE A 170 -9.80 -15.31 -4.55
N GLU A 171 -8.52 -15.10 -4.86
CA GLU A 171 -8.03 -14.76 -6.19
C GLU A 171 -7.08 -15.82 -6.75
N SER A 172 -7.19 -16.10 -8.05
CA SER A 172 -6.27 -17.00 -8.74
C SER A 172 -6.06 -16.54 -10.18
N PHE A 173 -4.85 -16.06 -10.45
CA PHE A 173 -4.42 -15.63 -11.78
C PHE A 173 -3.36 -16.58 -12.35
N LYS A 174 -2.99 -16.38 -13.62
CA LYS A 174 -1.90 -17.12 -14.27
C LYS A 174 -0.57 -16.99 -13.53
N THR A 175 -0.32 -15.83 -12.94
CA THR A 175 0.83 -15.55 -12.09
C THR A 175 0.32 -14.83 -10.86
N ASN A 176 0.48 -15.46 -9.69
CA ASN A 176 0.09 -14.89 -8.40
C ASN A 176 1.34 -14.33 -7.73
N SER A 177 1.28 -13.07 -7.30
CA SER A 177 2.36 -12.43 -6.57
C SER A 177 2.14 -12.56 -5.05
N PHE A 178 3.00 -11.90 -4.26
CA PHE A 178 2.86 -11.88 -2.81
C PHE A 178 1.53 -11.25 -2.37
N GLU A 179 1.00 -10.30 -3.15
CA GLU A 179 -0.31 -9.68 -2.93
C GLU A 179 -1.44 -10.72 -2.94
N GLN A 180 -1.53 -11.58 -3.97
CA GLN A 180 -2.55 -12.65 -3.99
C GLN A 180 -2.34 -13.66 -2.87
N PHE A 181 -1.09 -13.97 -2.51
CA PHE A 181 -0.81 -14.85 -1.38
C PHE A 181 -1.38 -14.28 -0.07
N CYS A 182 -1.17 -12.98 0.20
CA CYS A 182 -1.75 -12.30 1.36
C CYS A 182 -3.29 -12.30 1.31
N ILE A 183 -3.90 -12.00 0.16
CA ILE A 183 -5.37 -12.01 -0.02
C ILE A 183 -5.94 -13.40 0.30
N ASN A 184 -5.34 -14.45 -0.27
CA ASN A 184 -5.79 -15.81 -0.09
C ASN A 184 -5.58 -16.32 1.35
N LEU A 185 -4.48 -15.92 2.00
CA LEU A 185 -4.28 -16.21 3.42
C LEU A 185 -5.34 -15.54 4.31
N THR A 186 -5.71 -14.28 4.02
CA THR A 186 -6.80 -13.62 4.73
C THR A 186 -8.13 -14.37 4.56
N ASN A 187 -8.42 -14.84 3.34
CA ASN A 187 -9.61 -15.67 3.08
C ASN A 187 -9.56 -17.00 3.86
N GLU A 188 -8.41 -17.66 3.90
CA GLU A 188 -8.22 -18.90 4.64
C GLU A 188 -8.49 -18.72 6.15
N LYS A 189 -8.03 -17.59 6.71
CA LYS A 189 -8.32 -17.22 8.10
C LYS A 189 -9.78 -16.97 8.37
N LEU A 190 -10.47 -16.28 7.46
CA LEU A 190 -11.91 -16.04 7.58
C LEU A 190 -12.69 -17.34 7.48
N GLN A 191 -12.29 -18.24 6.58
CA GLN A 191 -12.88 -19.57 6.49
C GLN A 191 -12.66 -20.36 7.78
N GLN A 192 -11.47 -20.26 8.40
CA GLN A 192 -11.22 -20.94 9.66
C GLN A 192 -12.06 -20.35 10.80
N HIS A 193 -12.17 -19.02 10.87
CA HIS A 193 -13.04 -18.36 11.84
C HIS A 193 -14.52 -18.79 11.65
N PHE A 194 -14.99 -18.87 10.41
CA PHE A 194 -16.32 -19.37 10.09
C PHE A 194 -16.51 -20.82 10.55
N ASN A 195 -15.57 -21.71 10.22
CA ASN A 195 -15.62 -23.12 10.60
C ASN A 195 -15.65 -23.29 12.13
N GLN A 196 -14.83 -22.52 12.87
CA GLN A 196 -14.80 -22.55 14.32
C GLN A 196 -16.11 -22.07 14.94
N HIS A 197 -16.68 -20.97 14.45
CA HIS A 197 -17.89 -20.40 15.01
C HIS A 197 -19.14 -21.21 14.69
N VAL A 198 -19.32 -21.58 13.43
CA VAL A 198 -20.53 -22.31 12.99
C VAL A 198 -20.50 -23.76 13.46
N PHE A 199 -19.35 -24.44 13.42
CA PHE A 199 -19.32 -25.87 13.75
C PHE A 199 -18.87 -26.16 15.17
N LYS A 200 -17.79 -25.54 15.67
CA LYS A 200 -17.29 -25.90 17.01
C LYS A 200 -18.13 -25.26 18.13
N MET A 201 -18.43 -23.96 18.04
CA MET A 201 -19.20 -23.29 19.09
C MET A 201 -20.67 -23.74 19.13
N GLU A 202 -21.34 -23.94 17.98
CA GLU A 202 -22.72 -24.43 17.98
C GLU A 202 -22.83 -25.82 18.61
N GLN A 203 -21.90 -26.73 18.32
CA GLN A 203 -21.87 -28.07 18.89
C GLN A 203 -21.62 -28.06 20.42
N GLU A 204 -20.74 -27.16 20.88
CA GLU A 204 -20.53 -26.95 22.31
C GLU A 204 -21.80 -26.46 23.01
N GLU A 205 -22.55 -25.54 22.39
CA GLU A 205 -23.81 -25.05 22.98
C GLU A 205 -24.91 -26.12 22.97
N TYR A 206 -25.04 -26.90 21.89
CA TYR A 206 -25.99 -28.04 21.87
C TYR A 206 -25.67 -29.07 22.95
N THR A 207 -24.39 -29.36 23.19
CA THR A 207 -23.96 -30.27 24.26
C THR A 207 -24.30 -29.72 25.64
N LYS A 208 -24.10 -28.40 25.85
CA LYS A 208 -24.37 -27.71 27.10
C LYS A 208 -25.86 -27.60 27.43
N GLU A 209 -26.70 -27.46 26.41
CA GLU A 209 -28.17 -27.42 26.53
C GLU A 209 -28.80 -28.83 26.54
N GLU A 210 -27.99 -29.90 26.53
CA GLU A 210 -28.43 -31.31 26.51
C GLU A 210 -29.40 -31.63 25.34
N ILE A 211 -29.23 -30.94 24.21
CA ILE A 211 -30.00 -31.19 22.99
C ILE A 211 -29.41 -32.41 22.28
N ASP A 212 -30.26 -33.28 21.74
CA ASP A 212 -29.78 -34.44 20.97
C ASP A 212 -29.31 -33.97 19.58
N TRP A 213 -28.01 -34.07 19.32
CA TRP A 213 -27.37 -33.63 18.07
C TRP A 213 -26.38 -34.67 17.54
N SER A 214 -26.24 -34.74 16.22
CA SER A 214 -25.27 -35.60 15.55
C SER A 214 -24.04 -34.81 15.12
N TYR A 215 -22.83 -35.34 15.34
CA TYR A 215 -21.60 -34.69 14.93
C TYR A 215 -21.55 -34.42 13.43
N ILE A 216 -21.42 -33.14 13.07
CA ILE A 216 -21.23 -32.72 11.68
C ILE A 216 -19.72 -32.68 11.42
N GLN A 217 -19.25 -33.60 10.58
CA GLN A 217 -17.88 -33.57 10.10
C GLN A 217 -17.72 -32.42 9.09
N PHE A 218 -16.78 -31.51 9.36
CA PHE A 218 -16.39 -30.45 8.44
C PHE A 218 -14.90 -30.56 8.11
N VAL A 219 -14.48 -29.88 7.03
CA VAL A 219 -13.09 -29.82 6.61
C VAL A 219 -12.42 -28.67 7.36
N ASP A 220 -11.55 -29.00 8.31
CA ASP A 220 -10.72 -28.03 9.04
C ASP A 220 -9.51 -27.67 8.15
N ASN A 221 -9.26 -26.37 8.00
CA ASN A 221 -8.16 -25.84 7.20
C ASN A 221 -6.94 -25.42 8.06
N GLN A 222 -6.92 -25.79 9.34
CA GLN A 222 -5.83 -25.47 10.26
C GLN A 222 -4.45 -25.92 9.75
N ASP A 223 -4.36 -27.07 9.08
CA ASP A 223 -3.07 -27.59 8.59
C ASP A 223 -2.41 -26.65 7.56
N ILE A 224 -3.21 -25.98 6.73
CA ILE A 224 -2.71 -25.03 5.72
C ILE A 224 -2.31 -23.72 6.39
N LEU A 225 -3.09 -23.25 7.36
CA LEU A 225 -2.73 -22.08 8.18
C LEU A 225 -1.43 -22.32 8.94
N ASP A 226 -1.26 -23.52 9.52
CA ASP A 226 -0.03 -23.93 10.21
C ASP A 226 1.16 -23.92 9.24
N LEU A 227 1.00 -24.46 8.03
CA LEU A 227 2.06 -24.42 7.02
C LEU A 227 2.49 -22.99 6.68
N ILE A 228 1.56 -22.04 6.66
CA ILE A 228 1.84 -20.66 6.27
C ILE A 228 2.41 -19.84 7.44
N GLU A 229 1.81 -19.94 8.64
CA GLU A 229 2.05 -18.98 9.73
C GLU A 229 2.80 -19.55 10.95
N LYS A 230 2.85 -20.87 11.11
CA LYS A 230 3.39 -21.48 12.34
C LYS A 230 4.86 -21.11 12.54
N LYS A 231 5.20 -20.71 13.76
CA LYS A 231 6.60 -20.45 14.16
C LYS A 231 7.11 -21.59 15.04
N PRO A 232 8.33 -22.10 14.82
CA PRO A 232 9.22 -21.85 13.67
C PRO A 232 8.83 -22.67 12.43
N GLY A 233 9.21 -22.22 11.24
CA GLY A 233 9.21 -23.03 10.01
C GLY A 233 8.04 -22.84 9.03
N GLY A 234 7.05 -22.01 9.36
CA GLY A 234 6.00 -21.61 8.41
C GLY A 234 6.54 -20.72 7.29
N ILE A 235 5.85 -20.69 6.15
CA ILE A 235 6.28 -19.94 4.95
C ILE A 235 6.60 -18.48 5.27
N ILE A 236 5.75 -17.79 6.06
CA ILE A 236 5.98 -16.38 6.43
C ILE A 236 7.24 -16.24 7.29
N ALA A 237 7.45 -17.16 8.24
CA ALA A 237 8.63 -17.12 9.09
C ALA A 237 9.92 -17.31 8.28
N LEU A 238 9.91 -18.21 7.29
CA LEU A 238 11.04 -18.42 6.40
C LEU A 238 11.29 -17.20 5.49
N LEU A 239 10.22 -16.57 4.99
CA LEU A 239 10.33 -15.34 4.21
C LEU A 239 10.97 -14.21 5.05
N ASP A 240 10.47 -13.97 6.26
CA ASP A 240 11.03 -12.99 7.19
C ASP A 240 12.53 -13.25 7.42
N GLU A 241 12.92 -14.49 7.74
CA GLU A 241 14.32 -14.86 7.95
C GLU A 241 15.20 -14.54 6.73
N THR A 242 14.74 -14.85 5.52
CA THR A 242 15.50 -14.56 4.30
C THR A 242 15.64 -13.06 4.03
N TRP A 243 14.61 -12.26 4.33
CA TRP A 243 14.64 -10.81 4.15
C TRP A 243 15.57 -10.12 5.14
N TYR A 244 15.64 -10.59 6.39
CA TYR A 244 16.60 -10.07 7.37
C TYR A 244 18.05 -10.25 6.93
N VAL A 245 18.39 -11.40 6.35
CA VAL A 245 19.75 -11.65 5.85
C VAL A 245 20.10 -10.72 4.69
N GLN A 246 19.15 -10.45 3.79
CA GLN A 246 19.39 -9.61 2.62
C GLN A 246 19.46 -8.10 2.92
N VAL A 247 18.93 -7.66 4.06
CA VAL A 247 19.05 -6.26 4.55
C VAL A 247 20.38 -6.02 5.29
N MET A 248 21.00 -7.09 5.82
CA MET A 248 22.28 -7.03 6.55
C MET A 248 23.52 -7.22 5.65
N VAL A 249 23.35 -7.72 4.42
CA VAL A 249 24.41 -7.90 3.40
C VAL A 249 24.35 -6.79 2.37
#